data_AF-A0A4Q3IZH7-F1
#
_entry.id   AF-A0A4Q3IZH7-F1
#
_cell.length_a   1.000
_cell.length_b   1.000
_cell.length_c   1.000
_cell.angle_alpha   90.00
_cell.angle_beta   90.00
_cell.angle_gamma   90.00
#
_symmetry.space_group_name_H-M   'P 1'
#
loop_
_entity.id
_entity.type
_entity.pdbx_description
1 polymer ?
#
loop_
_entity_poly.entity_id
_entity_poly.type
_entity_poly.pdbx_seq_one_letter_code
_entity_poly.pdbx_strand_id
1 'polypeptide(L)'
;FVEANPVTTQRIVNAFLKSLAWLQSATPDEVADTVPEDYLFGDREFYKTAYEKARPMYSPDGMITEDGFTSMLAMLKTLEPAEFGNAELTFAQTFDDRFVKAAKR
;
A
#
# COMPACT_ATOMS: atom_id res chain seq x y z
N PHE A 1 -2.21 -17.59 6.90
CA PHE A 1 -2.92 -17.67 5.60
C PHE A 1 -1.97 -17.85 4.44
N VAL A 2 -0.97 -16.96 4.28
CA VAL A 2 -0.01 -16.94 3.17
C VAL A 2 0.65 -18.30 2.91
N GLU A 3 1.15 -18.96 3.94
CA GLU A 3 1.76 -20.31 3.82
C GLU A 3 0.80 -21.37 3.28
N ALA A 4 -0.48 -21.30 3.64
CA ALA A 4 -1.48 -22.27 3.21
C ALA A 4 -2.06 -21.95 1.81
N ASN A 5 -1.91 -20.71 1.33
CA ASN A 5 -2.53 -20.23 0.09
C ASN A 5 -1.55 -19.44 -0.80
N PRO A 6 -0.32 -19.93 -1.05
CA PRO A 6 0.73 -19.13 -1.68
C PRO A 6 0.37 -18.72 -3.12
N VAL A 7 -0.32 -19.57 -3.88
CA VAL A 7 -0.76 -19.24 -5.24
C VAL A 7 -1.81 -18.13 -5.24
N THR A 8 -2.77 -18.18 -4.31
CA THR A 8 -3.80 -17.14 -4.16
C THR A 8 -3.17 -15.82 -3.74
N THR A 9 -2.28 -15.84 -2.74
CA THR A 9 -1.53 -14.65 -2.32
C THR A 9 -0.73 -14.06 -3.48
N GLN A 10 0.00 -14.87 -4.25
CA GLN A 10 0.75 -14.39 -5.40
C GLN A 10 -0.14 -13.71 -6.45
N ARG A 11 -1.31 -14.29 -6.75
CA ARG A 11 -2.25 -13.71 -7.72
C ARG A 11 -2.79 -12.36 -7.26
N ILE A 12 -3.08 -12.23 -5.96
CA ILE A 12 -3.54 -10.97 -5.37
C ILE A 12 -2.41 -9.93 -5.44
N VAL A 13 -1.19 -10.26 -5.03
CA VAL A 13 -0.03 -9.36 -5.12
C VAL A 13 0.22 -8.92 -6.56
N ASN A 14 0.16 -9.84 -7.53
CA ASN A 14 0.29 -9.51 -8.94
C ASN A 14 -0.78 -8.50 -9.41
N ALA A 15 -2.03 -8.65 -8.95
CA ALA A 15 -3.10 -7.70 -9.29
C ALA A 15 -2.82 -6.31 -8.71
N PHE A 16 -2.43 -6.23 -7.43
CA PHE A 16 -2.06 -4.96 -6.79
C PHE A 16 -0.89 -4.27 -7.47
N LEU A 17 0.18 -5.00 -7.83
CA LEU A 17 1.32 -4.39 -8.52
C LEU A 17 0.95 -3.87 -9.91
N LYS A 18 0.06 -4.56 -10.64
CA LYS A 18 -0.48 -4.05 -11.91
C LYS A 18 -1.33 -2.79 -11.72
N SER A 19 -2.15 -2.75 -10.67
CA SER A 19 -2.92 -1.56 -10.32
C SER A 19 -2.02 -0.38 -9.94
N LEU A 20 -0.99 -0.60 -9.12
CA LEU A 20 -0.01 0.43 -8.78
C LEU A 20 0.73 0.95 -10.03
N ALA A 21 1.15 0.04 -10.92
CA ALA A 21 1.79 0.41 -12.18
C ALA A 21 0.86 1.25 -13.08
N TRP A 22 -0.42 0.88 -13.17
CA TRP A 22 -1.41 1.65 -13.93
C TRP A 22 -1.64 3.04 -13.33
N LEU A 23 -1.74 3.15 -11.99
CA LEU A 23 -1.90 4.43 -11.28
C LEU A 23 -0.74 5.41 -11.56
N GLN A 24 0.46 4.92 -11.87
CA GLN A 24 1.59 5.79 -12.23
C GLN A 24 1.34 6.57 -13.52
N SER A 25 0.59 6.02 -14.47
CA SER A 25 0.28 6.66 -15.76
C SER A 25 -1.16 7.14 -15.92
N ALA A 26 -2.08 6.65 -15.09
CA ALA A 26 -3.49 6.99 -15.16
C ALA A 26 -3.74 8.47 -14.91
N THR A 27 -4.70 9.03 -15.64
CA THR A 27 -5.22 10.38 -15.43
C THR A 27 -6.22 10.40 -14.27
N PRO A 28 -6.44 11.56 -13.61
CA PRO A 28 -7.45 11.68 -12.58
C PRO A 28 -8.86 11.29 -13.03
N ASP A 29 -9.21 11.56 -14.30
CA ASP A 29 -10.50 11.16 -14.88
C ASP A 29 -10.65 9.65 -14.99
N GLU A 30 -9.63 8.95 -15.51
CA GLU A 30 -9.63 7.49 -15.58
C GLU A 30 -9.76 6.86 -14.19
N VAL A 31 -9.10 7.42 -13.17
CA VAL A 31 -9.23 6.92 -11.79
C VAL A 31 -10.63 7.17 -11.25
N ALA A 32 -11.19 8.36 -11.46
CA ALA A 32 -12.56 8.68 -11.05
C ALA A 32 -13.61 7.78 -11.72
N ASP A 33 -13.34 7.27 -12.93
CA ASP A 33 -14.22 6.32 -13.64
C ASP A 33 -14.14 4.89 -13.08
N THR A 34 -13.08 4.55 -12.32
CA THR A 34 -12.92 3.19 -11.76
C THR A 34 -13.61 2.99 -10.41
N VAL A 35 -14.00 4.07 -9.73
CA VAL A 35 -14.61 4.00 -8.40
C VAL A 35 -16.14 4.11 -8.48
N PRO A 36 -16.89 3.47 -7.55
CA PRO A 36 -18.33 3.68 -7.46
C PRO A 36 -18.67 5.16 -7.25
N GLU A 37 -19.84 5.60 -7.73
CA GLU A 37 -20.26 7.01 -7.67
C GLU A 37 -20.24 7.57 -6.24
N ASP A 38 -20.61 6.77 -5.24
CA ASP A 38 -20.58 7.17 -3.83
C ASP A 38 -19.18 7.56 -3.32
N TYR A 39 -18.12 7.04 -3.94
CA TYR A 39 -16.72 7.35 -3.60
C TYR A 39 -16.27 8.71 -4.15
N LEU A 40 -17.04 9.29 -5.08
CA LEU A 40 -16.83 10.66 -5.58
C LEU A 40 -17.40 11.71 -4.60
N PHE A 41 -18.11 11.29 -3.55
CA PHE A 41 -18.71 12.17 -2.55
C PHE A 41 -19.63 13.27 -3.14
N GLY A 42 -20.25 13.01 -4.29
CA GLY A 42 -21.08 13.97 -5.02
C GLY A 42 -20.31 15.12 -5.69
N ASP A 43 -18.98 15.15 -5.60
CA ASP A 43 -18.11 16.14 -6.24
C ASP A 43 -16.90 15.46 -6.89
N ARG A 44 -17.08 15.12 -8.16
CA ARG A 44 -16.06 14.44 -8.97
C ARG A 44 -14.80 15.28 -9.17
N GLU A 45 -14.92 16.60 -9.30
CA GLU A 45 -13.75 17.48 -9.49
C GLU A 45 -12.94 17.61 -8.19
N PHE A 46 -13.62 17.64 -7.05
CA PHE A 46 -12.96 17.53 -5.75
C PHE A 46 -12.22 16.20 -5.60
N TYR A 47 -12.85 15.07 -5.95
CA TYR A 47 -12.20 13.75 -5.94
C TYR A 47 -10.93 13.74 -6.79
N LYS A 48 -11.00 14.23 -8.04
CA LYS A 48 -9.85 14.31 -8.95
C LYS A 48 -8.71 15.14 -8.37
N THR A 49 -9.04 16.28 -7.77
CA THR A 49 -8.06 17.17 -7.11
C THR A 49 -7.40 16.48 -5.92
N ALA A 50 -8.18 15.77 -5.10
CA ALA A 50 -7.67 15.01 -3.96
C ALA A 50 -6.76 13.86 -4.42
N TYR A 51 -7.16 13.13 -5.46
CA TYR A 51 -6.35 12.08 -6.07
C TYR A 51 -5.00 12.62 -6.55
N GLU A 52 -4.98 13.72 -7.30
CA GLU A 52 -3.73 14.26 -7.84
C GLU A 52 -2.76 14.69 -6.73
N LYS A 53 -3.28 15.27 -5.63
CA LYS A 53 -2.47 15.59 -4.44
C LYS A 53 -1.98 14.34 -3.70
N ALA A 54 -2.77 13.27 -3.72
CA ALA A 54 -2.44 12.01 -3.07
C ALA A 54 -1.52 11.10 -3.92
N ARG A 55 -1.43 11.35 -5.22
CA ARG A 55 -0.71 10.51 -6.19
C ARG A 55 0.73 10.15 -5.77
N PRO A 56 1.55 11.06 -5.20
CA PRO A 56 2.90 10.72 -4.75
C PRO A 56 2.96 9.71 -3.60
N MET A 57 1.85 9.46 -2.90
CA MET A 57 1.78 8.53 -1.78
C MET A 57 1.60 7.07 -2.21
N TYR A 58 1.18 6.81 -3.45
CA TYR A 58 1.07 5.44 -3.94
C TYR A 58 2.45 4.83 -4.18
N SER A 59 2.65 3.61 -3.67
CA SER A 59 3.91 2.89 -3.84
C SER A 59 4.20 2.64 -5.33
N PRO A 60 5.43 2.90 -5.81
CA PRO A 60 5.80 2.63 -7.20
C PRO A 60 6.02 1.15 -7.49
N ASP A 61 6.24 0.32 -6.46
CA ASP A 61 6.68 -1.06 -6.62
C ASP A 61 6.11 -2.06 -5.60
N GLY A 62 5.30 -1.59 -4.65
CA GLY A 62 4.68 -2.40 -3.60
C GLY A 62 5.64 -2.84 -2.50
N MET A 63 6.88 -2.36 -2.46
CA MET A 63 7.83 -2.69 -1.39
C MET A 63 7.68 -1.76 -0.20
N ILE A 64 7.73 -2.34 1.00
CA ILE A 64 7.93 -1.59 2.25
C ILE A 64 9.44 -1.54 2.50
N THR A 65 9.94 -0.38 2.95
CA THR A 65 11.35 -0.22 3.30
C THR A 65 11.61 -0.52 4.77
N GLU A 66 12.79 -1.05 5.07
CA GLU A 66 13.22 -1.31 6.46
C GLU A 66 13.37 0.00 7.25
N ASP A 67 13.77 1.09 6.59
CA ASP A 67 13.79 2.43 7.17
C ASP A 67 12.39 2.92 7.56
N GLY A 68 11.38 2.64 6.72
CA GLY A 68 9.98 2.95 7.01
C GLY A 68 9.48 2.17 8.22
N PHE A 69 9.81 0.88 8.30
CA PHE A 69 9.54 0.05 9.47
C PHE A 69 10.19 0.61 10.75
N THR A 70 11.48 0.94 10.69
CA THR A 70 12.24 1.46 11.84
C THR A 70 11.64 2.77 12.34
N SER A 71 11.31 3.67 11.41
CA SER A 71 10.72 4.98 11.73
C SER A 71 9.33 4.84 12.38
N MET A 72 8.49 3.97 11.83
CA MET A 72 7.15 3.70 12.37
C MET A 72 7.23 3.03 13.75
N LEU A 73 8.11 2.05 13.94
CA LEU A 73 8.28 1.38 15.24
C LEU A 73 8.79 2.36 16.31
N ALA A 74 9.73 3.24 15.97
CA ALA A 74 10.22 4.26 16.89
C ALA A 74 9.10 5.25 17.29
N MET A 75 8.26 5.65 16.34
CA MET A 75 7.09 6.48 16.59
C MET A 75 6.11 5.78 17.53
N LEU A 76 5.75 4.51 17.26
CA LEU A 76 4.85 3.72 18.11
C LEU A 76 5.41 3.54 19.53
N LYS A 77 6.70 3.26 19.68
CA LYS A 77 7.37 3.19 20.99
C LYS A 77 7.27 4.51 21.78
N THR A 78 7.21 5.64 21.07
CA THR A 78 7.12 6.97 21.68
C THR A 78 5.69 7.34 22.05
N LEU A 79 4.73 7.08 21.16
CA LEU A 79 3.34 7.50 21.31
C LEU A 79 2.49 6.50 22.11
N GLU A 80 2.81 5.21 22.02
CA GLU A 80 2.08 4.09 22.63
C GLU A 80 3.06 3.19 23.42
N PRO A 81 3.76 3.74 24.43
CA PRO A 81 4.81 3.01 25.14
C PRO A 81 4.29 1.83 25.98
N ALA A 82 3.02 1.83 26.38
CA ALA A 82 2.44 0.73 27.15
C ALA A 82 2.33 -0.56 26.30
N GLU A 83 2.04 -0.41 25.01
CA GLU A 83 1.89 -1.49 24.05
C GLU A 83 3.23 -1.85 23.39
N PHE A 84 4.03 -0.84 23.02
CA PHE A 84 5.20 -1.03 22.16
C PHE A 84 6.55 -0.81 22.83
N GLY A 85 6.62 -0.26 24.04
CA GLY A 85 7.88 0.16 24.68
C GLY A 85 8.94 -0.95 24.75
N ASN A 86 8.50 -2.19 25.02
CA ASN A 86 9.36 -3.38 25.09
C ASN A 86 9.25 -4.28 23.84
N ALA A 87 8.65 -3.79 22.75
CA ALA A 87 8.46 -4.58 21.55
C ALA A 87 9.80 -4.78 20.82
N GLU A 88 10.22 -6.04 20.71
CA GLU A 88 11.39 -6.49 19.96
C GLU A 88 10.95 -7.03 18.59
N LEU A 89 10.26 -6.19 17.82
CA LEU A 89 9.80 -6.54 16.48
C LEU A 89 10.91 -6.38 15.45
N THR A 90 10.99 -7.32 14.52
CA THR A 90 11.87 -7.24 13.36
C THR A 90 11.07 -7.00 12.08
N PHE A 91 11.69 -6.39 11.07
CA PHE A 91 11.02 -6.13 9.78
C PHE A 91 10.51 -7.42 9.11
N ALA A 92 11.29 -8.50 9.19
CA ALA A 92 10.93 -9.80 8.60
C ALA A 92 9.69 -10.45 9.23
N GLN A 93 9.27 -10.02 10.43
CA GLN A 93 8.04 -10.49 11.07
C GLN A 93 6.80 -9.71 10.60
N THR A 94 6.98 -8.53 10.02
CA THR A 94 5.88 -7.63 9.62
C THR A 94 5.67 -7.58 8.11
N PHE A 95 6.71 -7.93 7.33
CA PHE A 95 6.64 -7.93 5.87
C PHE A 95 7.31 -9.15 5.26
N ASP A 96 6.61 -9.77 4.30
CA ASP A 96 7.09 -10.90 3.51
C ASP A 96 7.15 -10.50 2.04
N ASP A 97 8.35 -10.23 1.56
CA ASP A 97 8.59 -9.68 0.23
C ASP A 97 8.65 -10.73 -0.89
N ARG A 98 8.56 -12.02 -0.55
CA ARG A 98 8.69 -13.12 -1.52
C ARG A 98 7.74 -12.96 -2.70
N PHE A 99 6.51 -12.54 -2.43
CA PHE A 99 5.47 -12.39 -3.46
C PHE A 99 5.67 -11.16 -4.34
N VAL A 100 6.15 -10.05 -3.76
CA VAL A 100 6.46 -8.83 -4.52
C VAL A 100 7.65 -9.09 -5.45
N LYS A 101 8.71 -9.74 -4.93
CA LYS A 101 9.89 -10.13 -5.70
C LYS A 101 9.60 -11.15 -6.80
N ALA A 102 8.65 -12.07 -6.57
CA ALA A 102 8.27 -13.09 -7.55
C ALA A 102 7.30 -12.57 -8.63
N ALA A 103 6.66 -11.42 -8.41
CA ALA A 103 5.74 -10.84 -9.35
C ALA A 103 6.47 -10.32 -10.59
N LYS A 104 5.96 -10.67 -11.78
CA LYS A 104 6.43 -10.11 -13.04
C LYS A 104 5.65 -8.84 -13.32
N ARG A 105 6.35 -7.72 -13.53
CA ARG A 105 5.77 -6.46 -14.00
C ARG A 105 5.29 -6.61 -15.43
#